data_AF-A0AAU6AHP9-F1
#
_entry.id   AF-A0AAU6AHP9-F1
#
_cell.length_a   1.000
_cell.length_b   1.000
_cell.length_c   1.000
_cell.angle_alpha   90.00
_cell.angle_beta   90.00
_cell.angle_gamma   90.00
#
_symmetry.space_group_name_H-M   'P 1'
#
loop_
_entity.id
_entity.type
_entity.pdbx_description
1 polymer ?
#
loop_
_entity_poly.entity_id
_entity_poly.type
_entity_poly.pdbx_seq_one_letter_code
_entity_poly.pdbx_strand_id
1 'polypeptide(L)'
;MSKSVTIRVPEELHAQLQERAEAEGTTVTALITEAAHNAVRDPRLDSAADVFRAFVADNAAAFDAAFPDDAPARLDASGRAAA
;
A
#
# COMPACT_ATOMS: atom_id res chain seq x y z
N MET A 1 8.74 16.21 -5.54
CA MET A 1 9.51 16.53 -6.77
C MET A 1 9.23 15.43 -7.79
N SER A 2 8.60 15.74 -8.92
CA SER A 2 8.33 14.78 -10.01
C SER A 2 9.49 14.76 -11.01
N LYS A 3 9.72 13.60 -11.64
CA LYS A 3 10.72 13.39 -12.70
C LYS A 3 10.02 12.84 -13.93
N SER A 4 10.35 13.36 -15.10
CA SER A 4 9.84 12.88 -16.39
C SER A 4 10.70 11.74 -16.93
N VAL A 5 10.07 10.67 -17.40
CA VAL A 5 10.74 9.54 -18.06
C VAL A 5 10.11 9.34 -19.43
N THR A 6 10.94 9.17 -20.46
CA THR A 6 10.48 8.85 -21.81
C THR A 6 10.60 7.35 -22.03
N ILE A 7 9.47 6.69 -22.28
CA ILE A 7 9.40 5.24 -22.50
C ILE A 7 9.01 5.00 -23.96
N ARG A 8 9.73 4.11 -24.65
CA ARG A 8 9.33 3.65 -25.99
C ARG A 8 8.32 2.53 -25.82
N VAL A 9 7.15 2.70 -26.41
CA VAL A 9 6.08 1.71 -26.45
C VAL A 9 5.70 1.42 -27.90
N PRO A 10 5.40 0.15 -28.25
CA PRO A 10 4.86 -0.18 -29.56
C PRO A 10 3.59 0.63 -29.86
N GLU A 11 3.39 1.02 -31.13
CA GLU A 11 2.23 1.83 -31.54
C GLU A 11 0.90 1.18 -31.19
N GLU A 12 0.79 -0.14 -31.35
CA GLU A 12 -0.42 -0.90 -31.02
C GLU A 12 -0.76 -0.81 -29.52
N LEU A 13 0.25 -0.93 -28.65
CA LEU A 13 0.06 -0.80 -27.21
C LEU A 13 -0.32 0.64 -26.83
N HIS A 14 0.27 1.63 -27.48
CA HIS A 14 -0.11 3.03 -27.28
C HIS A 14 -1.57 3.28 -27.67
N ALA A 15 -2.04 2.71 -28.78
CA ALA A 15 -3.42 2.82 -29.22
C ALA A 15 -4.40 2.20 -28.20
N GLN A 16 -4.09 1.01 -27.68
CA GLN A 16 -4.90 0.36 -26.64
C GLN A 16 -4.95 1.18 -25.34
N LEU A 17 -3.81 1.75 -24.92
CA LEU A 17 -3.75 2.61 -23.75
C LEU A 17 -4.55 3.91 -23.95
N GLN A 18 -4.51 4.47 -25.15
CA GLN A 18 -5.28 5.67 -25.50
C GLN A 18 -6.79 5.40 -25.44
N GLU A 19 -7.25 4.31 -26.07
CA GLU A 19 -8.66 3.90 -26.03
C GLU A 19 -9.14 3.69 -24.59
N ARG A 20 -8.32 3.01 -23.78
CA ARG A 20 -8.64 2.80 -22.35
C ARG A 20 -8.70 4.12 -21.58
N ALA A 21 -7.76 5.03 -21.81
CA ALA A 21 -7.73 6.32 -21.14
C ALA A 21 -8.98 7.15 -21.46
N GLU A 22 -9.41 7.14 -22.73
CA GLU A 22 -10.63 7.81 -23.17
C GLU A 22 -11.88 7.19 -22.52
N ALA A 23 -11.96 5.86 -22.48
CA ALA A 23 -13.07 5.14 -21.84
C ALA A 23 -13.19 5.43 -20.34
N GLU A 24 -12.06 5.59 -19.65
CA GLU A 24 -12.00 5.88 -18.22
C GLU A 24 -12.01 7.39 -17.91
N GLY A 25 -12.04 8.26 -18.92
CA GLY A 25 -12.00 9.72 -18.75
C GLY A 25 -10.69 10.23 -18.13
N THR A 26 -9.60 9.49 -18.35
CA THR A 26 -8.28 9.75 -17.76
C THR A 26 -7.23 9.97 -18.87
N THR A 27 -5.95 10.05 -18.48
CA THR A 27 -4.83 10.17 -19.43
C THR A 27 -3.99 8.90 -19.45
N VAL A 28 -3.34 8.61 -20.59
CA VAL A 28 -2.39 7.50 -20.70
C VAL A 28 -1.30 7.59 -19.62
N THR A 29 -0.82 8.79 -19.32
CA THR A 29 0.15 9.02 -18.23
C THR A 29 -0.40 8.61 -16.87
N ALA A 30 -1.66 8.90 -16.57
CA ALA A 30 -2.28 8.52 -15.31
C ALA A 30 -2.41 6.98 -15.20
N LEU A 31 -2.83 6.31 -16.27
CA LEU A 31 -2.88 4.84 -16.32
C LEU A 31 -1.50 4.22 -16.08
N ILE A 32 -0.47 4.72 -16.76
CA ILE A 32 0.91 4.21 -16.60
C ILE A 32 1.42 4.50 -15.20
N THR A 33 1.12 5.68 -14.64
CA THR A 33 1.51 6.03 -13.27
C THR A 33 0.87 5.09 -12.25
N GLU A 34 -0.41 4.80 -12.40
CA GLU A 34 -1.13 3.89 -11.51
C GLU A 34 -0.62 2.45 -11.63
N ALA A 35 -0.42 1.96 -12.86
CA ALA A 35 0.16 0.64 -13.09
C ALA A 35 1.58 0.53 -12.50
N ALA A 36 2.41 1.57 -12.66
CA ALA A 36 3.74 1.61 -12.07
C ALA A 36 3.69 1.67 -10.53
N HIS A 37 2.74 2.43 -9.96
CA HIS A 37 2.52 2.47 -8.53
C HIS A 37 2.15 1.09 -7.99
N ASN A 38 1.23 0.39 -8.64
CA ASN A 38 0.79 -0.97 -8.27
C ASN A 38 1.86 -2.05 -8.52
N ALA A 39 2.77 -1.84 -9.48
CA ALA A 39 3.89 -2.75 -9.71
C ALA A 39 4.97 -2.64 -8.63
N VAL A 40 5.13 -1.46 -8.02
CA VAL A 40 6.13 -1.22 -6.96
C VAL A 40 5.55 -1.45 -5.56
N ARG A 41 4.26 -1.15 -5.36
CA ARG A 41 3.47 -1.50 -4.17
C ARG A 41 2.49 -2.59 -4.57
N ASP A 42 2.83 -3.85 -4.31
CA ASP A 42 1.89 -4.95 -4.57
C ASP A 42 0.60 -4.70 -3.77
N PRO A 43 -0.55 -4.41 -4.43
CA PRO A 43 -1.79 -4.06 -3.75
C PRO A 43 -2.30 -5.21 -2.86
N ARG A 44 -1.91 -6.45 -3.16
CA ARG A 44 -2.25 -7.61 -2.32
C ARG A 44 -1.55 -7.53 -0.98
N LEU A 45 -0.30 -7.07 -0.95
CA LEU A 45 0.49 -6.92 0.27
C LEU A 45 0.03 -5.74 1.12
N ASP A 46 -0.40 -4.63 0.51
CA ASP A 46 -1.01 -3.52 1.25
C ASP A 46 -2.32 -3.98 1.93
N SER A 47 -3.18 -4.74 1.24
CA SER A 47 -4.40 -5.27 1.86
C SER A 47 -4.09 -6.29 2.97
N ALA A 48 -3.06 -7.12 2.80
CA ALA A 48 -2.64 -8.08 3.82
C ALA A 48 -2.07 -7.38 5.06
N ALA A 49 -1.34 -6.28 4.87
CA ALA A 49 -0.83 -5.47 5.96
C ALA A 49 -1.97 -4.80 6.75
N ASP A 50 -3.00 -4.31 6.06
CA ASP A 50 -4.17 -3.71 6.71
C ASP A 50 -4.99 -4.76 7.49
N VAL A 51 -5.20 -5.95 6.91
CA VAL A 51 -5.83 -7.08 7.61
C VAL A 51 -5.02 -7.50 8.83
N PHE A 52 -3.69 -7.59 8.70
CA PHE A 52 -2.80 -7.92 9.81
C PHE A 52 -2.87 -6.86 10.92
N ARG A 53 -2.85 -5.57 10.58
CA ARG A 53 -2.98 -4.47 11.56
C ARG A 53 -4.31 -4.53 12.30
N ALA A 54 -5.41 -4.76 11.60
CA ALA A 54 -6.73 -4.91 12.21
C ALA A 54 -6.76 -6.11 13.17
N PHE A 55 -6.26 -7.27 12.72
CA PHE A 55 -6.18 -8.46 13.55
C PHE A 55 -5.34 -8.24 14.82
N VAL A 56 -4.18 -7.60 14.70
CA VAL A 56 -3.34 -7.28 15.86
C VAL A 56 -4.04 -6.32 16.81
N ALA A 57 -4.69 -5.26 16.30
CA ALA A 57 -5.42 -4.31 17.14
C ALA A 57 -6.54 -4.99 17.96
N ASP A 58 -7.26 -5.93 17.34
CA ASP A 58 -8.38 -6.62 17.98
C ASP A 58 -7.91 -7.69 18.99
N ASN A 59 -6.73 -8.28 18.80
CA ASN A 59 -6.28 -9.46 19.55
C ASN A 59 -5.08 -9.23 20.47
N ALA A 60 -4.34 -8.11 20.33
CA ALA A 60 -3.13 -7.84 21.12
C ALA A 60 -3.39 -7.89 22.63
N ALA A 61 -4.50 -7.33 23.09
CA ALA A 61 -4.84 -7.33 24.51
C ALA A 61 -5.08 -8.76 25.07
N ALA A 62 -5.66 -9.65 24.25
CA ALA A 62 -5.88 -11.04 24.63
C ALA A 62 -4.55 -11.83 24.66
N PHE A 63 -3.64 -11.53 23.73
CA PHE A 63 -2.30 -12.11 23.71
C PHE A 63 -1.48 -11.68 24.94
N ASP A 64 -1.44 -10.38 25.24
CA ASP A 64 -0.73 -9.84 26.42
C ASP A 64 -1.27 -10.43 27.73
N ALA A 65 -2.58 -10.69 27.82
CA ALA A 65 -3.19 -11.32 29.00
C ALA A 65 -2.83 -12.81 29.13
N ALA A 66 -2.65 -13.52 28.02
CA ALA A 66 -2.30 -14.94 28.01
C ALA A 66 -0.79 -15.18 28.21
N PHE A 67 0.05 -14.25 27.75
CA PHE A 67 1.51 -14.32 27.81
C PHE A 67 2.11 -13.05 28.43
N PRO A 68 1.89 -12.81 29.73
CA PRO A 68 2.29 -11.56 30.38
C PRO A 68 3.80 -11.32 30.39
N ASP A 69 4.62 -12.38 30.39
CA ASP A 69 6.09 -12.27 30.37
C ASP A 69 6.66 -11.92 28.99
N ASP A 70 5.89 -12.18 27.91
CA ASP A 70 6.25 -11.88 26.52
C ASP A 70 5.59 -10.58 26.01
N ALA A 71 4.73 -9.97 26.83
CA ALA A 71 4.04 -8.74 26.47
C ALA A 71 5.05 -7.60 26.27
N PRO A 72 4.99 -6.86 25.15
CA PRO A 72 5.88 -5.73 24.93
C PRO A 72 5.65 -4.66 25.99
N ALA A 73 6.74 -3.99 26.41
CA ALA A 73 6.65 -2.87 27.33
C ALA A 73 5.67 -1.82 26.75
N ARG A 74 4.56 -1.59 27.46
CA ARG A 74 3.53 -0.67 26.99
C ARG A 74 4.15 0.70 26.81
N LEU A 75 4.01 1.29 25.64
CA LEU A 75 4.44 2.67 25.43
C LEU A 75 3.32 3.61 25.91
N ASP A 76 3.67 4.66 26.63
CA ASP A 76 2.77 5.75 27.00
C ASP A 76 2.33 6.55 25.76
N ALA A 77 1.40 7.48 25.94
CA ALA A 77 0.88 8.33 24.87
C ALA A 77 1.96 9.19 24.17
N SER A 78 3.17 9.27 24.74
CA SER A 78 4.33 9.95 24.18
C SER A 78 5.35 9.01 23.51
N GLY A 79 5.05 7.70 23.45
CA GLY A 79 5.90 6.68 22.83
C GLY A 79 7.06 6.20 23.69
N ARG A 80 7.05 6.45 25.01
CA ARG A 80 8.07 5.93 25.95
C ARG A 80 7.53 4.75 26.73
N ALA A 81 8.39 3.83 27.15
CA ALA A 81 7.98 2.74 28.04
C ALA A 81 7.27 3.31 29.28
N ALA A 82 6.01 2.91 29.48
CA ALA A 82 5.24 3.20 30.68
C ALA A 82 5.84 2.40 31.84
N ALA A 83 6.12 3.11 32.93
CA ALA A 83 6.73 2.58 34.15
C ALA A 83 5.75 1.74 34.97
#